data_AF-A0A1T3CXD8-F1
#
_entry.id   AF-A0A1T3CXD8-F1
#
_cell.length_a   1.000
_cell.length_b   1.000
_cell.length_c   1.000
_cell.angle_alpha   90.00
_cell.angle_beta   90.00
_cell.angle_gamma   90.00
#
_symmetry.space_group_name_H-M   'P 1'
#
loop_
_entity.id
_entity.type
_entity.pdbx_description
1 polymer ?
#
loop_
_entity_poly.entity_id
_entity_poly.type
_entity_poly.pdbx_seq_one_letter_code
_entity_poly.pdbx_strand_id
1 'polypeptide(L)'
;MPETASSNILETSMDYSAIPKSKDLKMESFKKEMNEKLEKSKGHRHNLNILADTLYAEIHSRILHDPDQGQREIPSETENQIRNYLKNANDKNIDDCILWLILISAVEKFVPASSENTTPTQKDSSDMDNPNFRIIRIILDIVPHLSFESLQPANEIRGWGEESVMKRCKANHSYGRNKKTTPFHAAVEDERTQIVAHMLNRGDSLLSTTGGGWDLQDFIKILQRPKPDRLSSLSTLSLAAINNNRLETVEMLLRYNPDIAISPTDSTFENSLKEGKDGIVDAFFEYKELQKEFITAKNVLLALEHLSENTPKQGDPPESYMKVVCALISHAPTKEELNDEVVKEIIQLNLRRVWESRDKNIELEISEFLHIAVQCQNAEFVKMFMDEYPESVLQQIDNRYALWHNNFSAPEQPRSMEDLQSEANRNIREMLVTKIIKGNPDLGMQQLLEIFRDSEVEELCFDLSRFNSKKYLVSDFVRSLISHQDNPDLLSYEHTLKYAEFPNLDAKDDEKEIFGDDVHYEHAEVFLILDWLRNDKKVREIIELTVPDRLVNPHNEVKIPNYVKFFQVQILNWRFLDLSITVLPDQETKERIKELHLYASGKRAAISHWTSENGILTLPNVSAELIIQF
;
A
#
# COMPACT_ATOMS: atom_id res chain seq x y z
N MET A 1 2.00 63.83 5.17
CA MET A 1 0.98 64.41 4.26
C MET A 1 0.72 63.41 3.15
N PRO A 2 -0.53 63.17 2.74
CA PRO A 2 -1.84 63.58 3.27
C PRO A 2 -2.59 62.35 3.86
N GLU A 3 -3.74 62.38 4.53
CA GLU A 3 -4.67 63.42 4.93
C GLU A 3 -5.40 62.91 6.18
N THR A 4 -5.45 63.75 7.20
CA THR A 4 -6.11 63.53 8.49
C THR A 4 -7.60 63.83 8.37
N ALA A 5 -8.47 62.85 8.61
CA ALA A 5 -9.88 63.09 8.88
C ALA A 5 -10.15 62.93 10.38
N SER A 6 -10.32 64.07 11.04
CA SER A 6 -10.82 64.18 12.41
C SER A 6 -12.34 63.96 12.42
N SER A 7 -12.84 63.13 13.33
CA SER A 7 -14.23 63.21 13.78
C SER A 7 -14.35 62.88 15.26
N ASN A 8 -14.45 63.95 16.05
CA ASN A 8 -15.21 64.12 17.30
C ASN A 8 -15.60 62.84 18.06
N ILE A 9 -14.88 62.60 19.16
CA ILE A 9 -15.33 61.78 20.29
C ILE A 9 -16.36 62.62 21.06
N LEU A 10 -17.64 62.24 20.97
CA LEU A 10 -18.65 62.64 21.94
C LEU A 10 -18.57 61.65 23.11
N GLU A 11 -18.11 62.11 24.26
CA GLU A 11 -18.32 61.43 25.54
C GLU A 11 -19.80 61.47 25.88
N THR A 12 -20.53 60.39 25.57
CA THR A 12 -21.78 60.06 26.27
C THR A 12 -21.44 59.11 27.40
N SER A 13 -21.40 59.62 28.64
CA SER A 13 -21.51 58.79 29.83
C SER A 13 -22.90 58.14 29.84
N MET A 14 -22.98 56.90 29.38
CA MET A 14 -24.17 56.08 29.58
C MET A 14 -24.14 55.54 31.02
N ASP A 15 -25.10 56.03 31.80
CA ASP A 15 -25.43 55.61 33.14
C ASP A 15 -25.91 54.15 33.14
N TYR A 16 -25.09 53.23 33.66
CA TYR A 16 -25.38 51.80 33.82
C TYR A 16 -26.23 51.52 35.08
N SER A 17 -27.24 52.33 35.36
CA SER A 17 -28.11 52.16 36.54
C SER A 17 -29.60 52.07 36.22
N ALA A 18 -29.98 51.33 35.17
CA ALA A 18 -31.38 50.93 34.98
C ALA A 18 -31.51 49.59 34.25
N ILE A 19 -31.21 48.50 34.96
CA ILE A 19 -31.73 47.18 34.55
C ILE A 19 -33.25 47.21 34.81
N PRO A 20 -34.11 46.87 33.82
CA PRO A 20 -35.55 46.98 33.98
C PRO A 20 -36.07 45.96 35.01
N LYS A 21 -36.73 46.45 36.07
CA LYS A 21 -37.38 45.69 37.16
C LYS A 21 -38.28 44.52 36.70
N SER A 22 -38.70 44.47 35.44
CA SER A 22 -39.51 43.37 34.90
C SER A 22 -38.72 42.08 34.66
N LYS A 23 -37.39 42.14 34.47
CA LYS A 23 -36.55 40.94 34.29
C LYS A 23 -36.38 40.18 35.61
N ASP A 24 -36.17 40.90 36.71
CA ASP A 24 -36.02 40.32 38.04
C ASP A 24 -37.30 39.61 38.52
N LEU A 25 -38.47 40.17 38.21
CA LEU A 25 -39.77 39.57 38.55
C LEU A 25 -40.01 38.22 37.85
N LYS A 26 -39.59 38.07 36.58
CA LYS A 26 -39.71 36.81 35.83
C LYS A 26 -38.75 35.75 36.37
N MET A 27 -37.52 36.14 36.71
CA MET A 27 -36.52 35.26 37.31
C MET A 27 -36.95 34.74 38.69
N GLU A 28 -37.51 35.59 39.55
CA GLU A 28 -37.99 35.17 40.87
C GLU A 28 -39.20 34.24 40.79
N SER A 29 -40.12 34.50 39.84
CA SER A 29 -41.23 33.58 39.55
C SER A 29 -40.71 32.21 39.07
N PHE A 30 -39.72 32.20 38.18
CA PHE A 30 -39.07 30.97 37.71
C PHE A 30 -38.41 30.20 38.85
N LYS A 31 -37.59 30.87 39.66
CA LYS A 31 -36.94 30.28 40.84
C LYS A 31 -37.97 29.66 41.78
N LYS A 32 -39.08 30.35 42.04
CA LYS A 32 -40.14 29.89 42.94
C LYS A 32 -40.80 28.61 42.42
N GLU A 33 -41.15 28.55 41.14
CA GLU A 33 -41.79 27.38 40.54
C GLU A 33 -40.87 26.16 40.52
N MET A 34 -39.60 26.36 40.12
CA MET A 34 -38.57 25.32 40.15
C MET A 34 -38.37 24.78 41.55
N ASN A 35 -38.25 25.67 42.54
CA ASN A 35 -38.11 25.30 43.94
C ASN A 35 -39.35 24.56 44.46
N GLU A 36 -40.57 24.96 44.10
CA GLU A 36 -41.80 24.27 44.54
C GLU A 36 -41.88 22.84 44.01
N LYS A 37 -41.54 22.62 42.74
CA LYS A 37 -41.42 21.29 42.14
C LYS A 37 -40.31 20.47 42.81
N LEU A 38 -39.19 21.11 43.14
CA LEU A 38 -38.09 20.51 43.91
C LEU A 38 -38.54 20.09 45.31
N GLU A 39 -39.24 20.97 46.06
CA GLU A 39 -39.79 20.68 47.40
C GLU A 39 -40.74 19.49 47.37
N LYS A 40 -41.61 19.39 46.36
CA LYS A 40 -42.51 18.23 46.17
C LYS A 40 -41.74 16.93 45.97
N SER A 41 -40.57 16.99 45.31
CA SER A 41 -39.68 15.84 45.16
C SER A 41 -38.86 15.50 46.42
N LYS A 42 -38.78 16.39 47.43
CA LYS A 42 -37.97 16.16 48.65
C LYS A 42 -38.47 15.03 49.54
N GLY A 43 -39.69 14.52 49.36
CA GLY A 43 -40.12 13.26 49.97
C GLY A 43 -39.24 12.07 49.57
N HIS A 44 -38.49 12.20 48.47
CA HIS A 44 -37.58 11.21 47.90
C HIS A 44 -36.11 11.66 47.98
N ARG A 45 -35.74 12.46 48.98
CA ARG A 45 -34.38 13.04 49.21
C ARG A 45 -33.20 12.07 49.10
N HIS A 46 -33.42 10.77 49.00
CA HIS A 46 -32.38 9.75 48.83
C HIS A 46 -32.26 9.23 47.39
N ASN A 47 -33.07 9.73 46.44
CA ASN A 47 -33.02 9.30 45.05
C ASN A 47 -32.63 10.46 44.12
N LEU A 48 -31.32 10.63 43.94
CA LEU A 48 -30.70 11.64 43.08
C LEU A 48 -31.24 11.60 41.63
N ASN A 49 -31.54 10.40 41.12
CA ASN A 49 -32.04 10.22 39.76
C ASN A 49 -33.42 10.85 39.59
N ILE A 50 -34.35 10.66 40.55
CA ILE A 50 -35.68 11.29 40.48
C ILE A 50 -35.56 12.81 40.44
N LEU A 51 -34.64 13.37 41.25
CA LEU A 51 -34.41 14.80 41.28
C LEU A 51 -33.83 15.32 39.95
N ALA A 52 -32.81 14.64 39.43
CA ALA A 52 -32.19 14.97 38.15
C ALA A 52 -33.17 14.82 36.98
N ASP A 53 -33.96 13.75 36.95
CA ASP A 53 -34.98 13.48 35.92
C ASP A 53 -36.10 14.53 35.96
N THR A 54 -36.57 14.89 37.17
CA THR A 54 -37.58 15.94 37.34
C THR A 54 -37.05 17.29 36.85
N LEU A 55 -35.81 17.62 37.22
CA LEU A 55 -35.16 18.86 36.82
C LEU A 55 -34.89 18.90 35.31
N TYR A 56 -34.42 17.79 34.74
CA TYR A 56 -34.23 17.61 33.30
C TYR A 56 -35.56 17.79 32.55
N ALA A 57 -36.64 17.12 32.97
CA ALA A 57 -37.94 17.21 32.30
C ALA A 57 -38.52 18.63 32.32
N GLU A 58 -38.34 19.35 33.42
CA GLU A 58 -38.77 20.74 33.55
C GLU A 58 -37.95 21.69 32.66
N ILE A 59 -36.61 21.55 32.67
CA ILE A 59 -35.73 22.33 31.79
C ILE A 59 -36.06 22.06 30.33
N HIS A 60 -36.19 20.79 29.95
CA HIS A 60 -36.52 20.36 28.59
C HIS A 60 -37.87 20.92 28.14
N SER A 61 -38.90 20.82 28.98
CA SER A 61 -40.23 21.39 28.69
C SER A 61 -40.16 22.89 28.43
N ARG A 62 -39.40 23.64 29.22
CA ARG A 62 -39.26 25.10 29.03
C ARG A 62 -38.53 25.47 27.76
N ILE A 63 -37.47 24.75 27.43
CA ILE A 63 -36.73 24.96 26.18
C ILE A 63 -37.62 24.65 24.97
N LEU A 64 -38.45 23.61 25.07
CA LEU A 64 -39.39 23.22 24.02
C LEU A 64 -40.51 24.26 23.81
N HIS A 65 -40.97 24.93 24.87
CA HIS A 65 -42.03 25.97 24.81
C HIS A 65 -41.48 27.40 24.73
N ASP A 66 -40.17 27.56 24.46
CA ASP A 66 -39.52 28.86 24.38
C ASP A 66 -40.02 29.63 23.14
N PRO A 67 -40.71 30.79 23.30
CA PRO A 67 -41.32 31.50 22.18
C PRO A 67 -40.29 32.11 21.21
N ASP A 68 -39.02 32.22 21.62
CA ASP A 68 -37.95 32.86 20.86
C ASP A 68 -37.13 31.87 19.99
N GLN A 69 -37.67 30.68 19.67
CA GLN A 69 -37.00 29.63 18.89
C GLN A 69 -36.50 30.03 17.47
N GLY A 70 -36.77 31.25 17.01
CA GLY A 70 -36.35 31.75 15.69
C GLY A 70 -35.05 32.56 15.62
N GLN A 71 -34.43 32.93 16.75
CA GLN A 71 -33.21 33.76 16.74
C GLN A 71 -31.95 32.91 17.05
N ARG A 72 -31.15 32.65 16.01
CA ARG A 72 -30.11 31.60 15.99
C ARG A 72 -28.82 31.91 16.77
N GLU A 73 -28.53 33.17 17.10
CA GLU A 73 -27.19 33.55 17.59
C GLU A 73 -27.16 34.06 19.04
N ILE A 74 -28.31 34.32 19.67
CA ILE A 74 -28.38 34.88 21.01
C ILE A 74 -29.05 33.86 21.94
N PRO A 75 -28.42 33.48 23.08
CA PRO A 75 -29.08 32.65 24.08
C PRO A 75 -30.40 33.30 24.46
N SER A 76 -31.51 32.55 24.32
CA SER A 76 -32.82 33.10 24.66
C SER A 76 -32.85 33.54 26.12
N GLU A 77 -33.77 34.45 26.45
CA GLU A 77 -33.99 34.87 27.83
C GLU A 77 -34.29 33.64 28.73
N THR A 78 -34.96 32.62 28.18
CA THR A 78 -35.21 31.33 28.84
C THR A 78 -33.91 30.58 29.15
N GLU A 79 -32.97 30.48 28.21
CA GLU A 79 -31.66 29.83 28.46
C GLU A 79 -30.85 30.58 29.50
N ASN A 80 -30.85 31.91 29.46
CA ASN A 80 -30.15 32.72 30.46
C ASN A 80 -30.75 32.55 31.86
N GLN A 81 -32.07 32.41 31.95
CA GLN A 81 -32.75 32.09 33.21
C GLN A 81 -32.35 30.73 33.75
N ILE A 82 -32.37 29.69 32.93
CA ILE A 82 -31.92 28.34 33.31
C ILE A 82 -30.46 28.38 33.73
N ARG A 83 -29.59 29.02 32.93
CA ARG A 83 -28.16 29.17 33.22
C ARG A 83 -27.91 29.84 34.56
N ASN A 84 -28.59 30.95 34.84
CA ASN A 84 -28.46 31.66 36.11
C ASN A 84 -29.01 30.86 37.29
N TYR A 85 -30.06 30.08 37.08
CA TYR A 85 -30.58 29.18 38.12
C TYR A 85 -29.60 28.05 38.45
N LEU A 86 -28.98 27.45 37.43
CA LEU A 86 -27.99 26.38 37.60
C LEU A 86 -26.62 26.89 38.09
N LYS A 87 -26.22 28.13 37.79
CA LYS A 87 -24.99 28.74 38.33
C LYS A 87 -25.09 29.02 39.83
N ASN A 88 -26.23 29.51 40.30
CA ASN A 88 -26.48 29.84 41.71
C ASN A 88 -26.90 28.61 42.55
N ALA A 89 -26.53 27.41 42.09
CA ALA A 89 -26.97 26.12 42.61
C ALA A 89 -26.34 25.70 43.95
N ASN A 90 -25.20 26.30 44.33
CA ASN A 90 -24.53 26.00 45.60
C ASN A 90 -25.46 26.21 46.81
N ASP A 91 -26.41 27.15 46.72
CA ASP A 91 -27.39 27.44 47.77
C ASP A 91 -28.61 26.48 47.78
N LYS A 92 -28.76 25.61 46.76
CA LYS A 92 -30.03 24.93 46.43
C LYS A 92 -29.97 23.40 46.37
N ASN A 93 -28.91 22.79 46.88
CA ASN A 93 -28.68 21.33 46.79
C ASN A 93 -28.55 20.78 45.35
N ILE A 94 -28.29 21.62 44.36
CA ILE A 94 -27.91 21.18 43.02
C ILE A 94 -26.38 21.18 42.99
N ASP A 95 -25.77 20.00 42.96
CA ASP A 95 -24.33 19.84 42.88
C ASP A 95 -23.89 19.27 41.53
N ASP A 96 -22.59 19.12 41.35
CA ASP A 96 -21.98 18.59 40.14
C ASP A 96 -22.54 17.20 39.76
N CYS A 97 -22.92 16.39 40.75
CA CYS A 97 -23.51 15.06 40.53
C CYS A 97 -24.91 15.15 39.90
N ILE A 98 -25.74 16.11 40.30
CA ILE A 98 -27.04 16.35 39.67
C ILE A 98 -26.88 16.93 38.26
N LEU A 99 -25.98 17.91 38.09
CA LEU A 99 -25.70 18.50 36.78
C LEU A 99 -25.18 17.44 35.80
N TRP A 100 -24.33 16.53 36.27
CA TRP A 100 -23.84 15.39 35.50
C TRP A 100 -24.98 14.46 35.07
N LEU A 101 -25.92 14.13 35.96
CA LEU A 101 -27.08 13.28 35.61
C LEU A 101 -28.01 13.92 34.58
N ILE A 102 -28.19 15.25 34.65
CA ILE A 102 -28.95 15.98 33.64
C ILE A 102 -28.19 15.97 32.31
N LEU A 103 -26.87 16.18 32.35
CA LEU A 103 -26.01 16.17 31.17
C LEU A 103 -26.04 14.82 30.46
N ILE A 104 -25.79 13.71 31.17
CA ILE A 104 -25.85 12.37 30.58
C ILE A 104 -27.25 12.06 30.04
N SER A 105 -28.32 12.47 30.73
CA SER A 105 -29.69 12.25 30.27
C SER A 105 -29.99 13.03 28.98
N ALA A 106 -29.50 14.27 28.88
CA ALA A 106 -29.63 15.08 27.68
C ALA A 106 -28.82 14.49 26.53
N VAL A 107 -27.61 14.00 26.81
CA VAL A 107 -26.81 13.23 25.84
C VAL A 107 -27.61 12.03 25.40
N GLU A 108 -27.97 11.07 26.26
CA GLU A 108 -28.69 9.83 25.89
C GLU A 108 -30.01 10.08 25.12
N LYS A 109 -30.75 11.14 25.45
CA LYS A 109 -32.05 11.47 24.84
C LYS A 109 -31.96 12.36 23.61
N PHE A 110 -30.78 12.87 23.26
CA PHE A 110 -30.63 13.61 22.01
C PHE A 110 -30.98 12.69 20.83
N VAL A 111 -31.68 13.23 19.84
CA VAL A 111 -32.00 12.50 18.62
C VAL A 111 -31.66 13.46 17.49
N PRO A 112 -30.66 13.15 16.65
CA PRO A 112 -30.31 14.02 15.54
C PRO A 112 -31.49 14.12 14.57
N ALA A 113 -31.63 15.26 13.89
CA ALA A 113 -32.60 15.42 12.83
C ALA A 113 -32.37 14.35 11.75
N SER A 114 -33.39 13.57 11.41
CA SER A 114 -33.28 12.44 10.47
C SER A 114 -32.88 12.92 9.07
N SER A 115 -31.87 12.26 8.49
CA SER A 115 -31.03 12.79 7.42
C SER A 115 -31.46 12.45 5.99
N GLU A 116 -32.71 12.09 5.71
CA GLU A 116 -33.02 11.55 4.38
C GLU A 116 -33.03 12.61 3.26
N ASN A 117 -33.08 13.93 3.53
CA ASN A 117 -33.16 14.95 2.47
C ASN A 117 -32.52 16.34 2.76
N THR A 118 -31.75 16.51 3.83
CA THR A 118 -31.18 17.82 4.21
C THR A 118 -29.68 17.92 3.94
N THR A 119 -29.25 19.06 3.39
CA THR A 119 -27.81 19.36 3.18
C THR A 119 -27.05 19.44 4.51
N PRO A 120 -25.72 19.18 4.55
CA PRO A 120 -24.93 19.21 5.79
C PRO A 120 -25.09 20.51 6.59
N THR A 121 -25.10 21.65 5.90
CA THR A 121 -25.24 22.98 6.51
C THR A 121 -26.62 23.21 7.13
N GLN A 122 -27.67 22.58 6.59
CA GLN A 122 -29.02 22.64 7.17
C GLN A 122 -29.15 21.70 8.37
N LYS A 123 -28.51 20.53 8.30
CA LYS A 123 -28.46 19.53 9.39
C LYS A 123 -27.83 20.11 10.66
N ASP A 124 -26.68 20.76 10.52
CA ASP A 124 -26.00 21.42 11.65
C ASP A 124 -26.87 22.49 12.31
N SER A 125 -27.64 23.24 11.52
CA SER A 125 -28.54 24.25 12.08
C SER A 125 -29.73 23.64 12.84
N SER A 126 -30.31 22.54 12.35
CA SER A 126 -31.48 21.91 13.00
C SER A 126 -31.12 21.18 14.30
N ASP A 127 -29.92 20.61 14.38
CA ASP A 127 -29.49 19.88 15.57
C ASP A 127 -29.11 20.84 16.72
N MET A 128 -28.62 22.03 16.40
CA MET A 128 -28.34 23.08 17.38
C MET A 128 -29.60 23.60 18.07
N ASP A 129 -30.75 23.54 17.39
CA ASP A 129 -32.06 23.90 17.93
C ASP A 129 -32.69 22.77 18.77
N ASN A 130 -32.09 21.57 18.77
CA ASN A 130 -32.58 20.44 19.56
C ASN A 130 -32.58 20.81 21.05
N PRO A 131 -33.71 20.65 21.77
CA PRO A 131 -33.79 20.97 23.19
C PRO A 131 -32.71 20.31 24.05
N ASN A 132 -32.35 19.06 23.73
CA ASN A 132 -31.29 18.34 24.43
C ASN A 132 -29.91 18.95 24.16
N PHE A 133 -29.62 19.35 22.92
CA PHE A 133 -28.37 20.03 22.59
C PHE A 133 -28.27 21.37 23.34
N ARG A 134 -29.36 22.13 23.41
CA ARG A 134 -29.43 23.38 24.17
C ARG A 134 -29.19 23.14 25.67
N ILE A 135 -29.73 22.08 26.26
CA ILE A 135 -29.44 21.67 27.65
C ILE A 135 -27.96 21.36 27.84
N ILE A 136 -27.38 20.55 26.95
CA ILE A 136 -25.96 20.19 26.98
C ILE A 136 -25.13 21.47 26.97
N ARG A 137 -25.36 22.36 26.00
CA ARG A 137 -24.68 23.66 25.89
C ARG A 137 -24.76 24.49 27.17
N ILE A 138 -25.96 24.62 27.76
CA ILE A 138 -26.14 25.37 29.00
C ILE A 138 -25.31 24.78 30.13
N ILE A 139 -25.29 23.45 30.30
CA ILE A 139 -24.53 22.80 31.37
C ILE A 139 -23.04 22.95 31.14
N LEU A 140 -22.56 22.73 29.91
CA LEU A 140 -21.13 22.86 29.59
C LEU A 140 -20.61 24.29 29.71
N ASP A 141 -21.45 25.30 29.51
CA ASP A 141 -21.13 26.71 29.76
C ASP A 141 -20.98 27.04 31.26
N ILE A 142 -21.43 26.16 32.14
CA ILE A 142 -21.34 26.31 33.60
C ILE A 142 -20.22 25.45 34.17
N VAL A 143 -20.15 24.19 33.73
CA VAL A 143 -19.28 23.15 34.27
C VAL A 143 -18.75 22.22 33.17
N PRO A 144 -17.83 22.70 32.31
CA PRO A 144 -17.40 21.93 31.14
C PRO A 144 -16.69 20.61 31.50
N HIS A 145 -16.02 20.55 32.65
CA HIS A 145 -15.29 19.37 33.13
C HIS A 145 -16.19 18.13 33.32
N LEU A 146 -17.50 18.31 33.56
CA LEU A 146 -18.41 17.18 33.79
C LEU A 146 -18.56 16.26 32.57
N SER A 147 -18.25 16.74 31.36
CA SER A 147 -18.24 15.89 30.16
C SER A 147 -17.29 14.71 30.29
N PHE A 148 -16.16 14.92 30.97
CA PHE A 148 -15.04 14.00 31.02
C PHE A 148 -14.93 13.25 32.35
N GLU A 149 -15.81 13.53 33.30
CA GLU A 149 -15.81 12.91 34.62
C GLU A 149 -16.77 11.72 34.69
N SER A 150 -16.46 10.77 35.57
CA SER A 150 -17.33 9.64 35.91
C SER A 150 -17.90 9.82 37.31
N LEU A 151 -19.15 9.38 37.52
CA LEU A 151 -19.74 9.29 38.87
C LEU A 151 -19.22 8.10 39.68
N GLN A 152 -18.44 7.20 39.05
CA GLN A 152 -17.83 6.09 39.77
C GLN A 152 -16.59 6.54 40.54
N PRO A 153 -16.35 5.97 41.74
CA PRO A 153 -15.11 6.21 42.47
C PRO A 153 -13.89 5.85 41.62
N ALA A 154 -12.85 6.70 41.59
CA ALA A 154 -11.66 6.49 40.77
C ALA A 154 -10.97 5.14 41.05
N ASN A 155 -10.97 4.70 42.32
CA ASN A 155 -10.44 3.40 42.73
C ASN A 155 -11.22 2.18 42.20
N GLU A 156 -12.41 2.38 41.63
CA GLU A 156 -13.22 1.33 41.02
C GLU A 156 -13.09 1.28 39.48
N ILE A 157 -12.44 2.27 38.87
CA ILE A 157 -12.22 2.34 37.42
C ILE A 157 -10.74 2.04 37.10
N ARG A 158 -10.50 0.97 36.36
CA ARG A 158 -9.14 0.61 35.91
C ARG A 158 -8.62 1.70 34.95
N GLY A 159 -7.47 2.30 35.27
CA GLY A 159 -6.79 3.29 34.42
C GLY A 159 -7.10 4.76 34.74
N TRP A 160 -7.95 5.04 35.74
CA TRP A 160 -8.21 6.39 36.21
C TRP A 160 -7.37 6.66 37.47
N GLY A 161 -6.51 7.68 37.44
CA GLY A 161 -5.73 8.10 38.62
C GLY A 161 -6.60 8.68 39.75
N GLU A 162 -6.01 8.94 40.92
CA GLU A 162 -6.74 9.46 42.11
C GLU A 162 -7.35 10.87 41.93
N GLU A 163 -7.06 11.55 40.82
CA GLU A 163 -7.56 12.88 40.49
C GLU A 163 -8.94 12.85 39.83
N SER A 164 -9.99 12.61 40.61
CA SER A 164 -11.35 13.02 40.20
C SER A 164 -11.56 14.49 40.54
N VAL A 165 -12.00 15.28 39.55
CA VAL A 165 -12.14 16.74 39.67
C VAL A 165 -13.57 17.15 40.04
N MET A 166 -14.45 16.23 40.48
CA MET A 166 -15.79 16.59 40.99
C MET A 166 -15.69 17.36 42.33
N LYS A 167 -15.37 18.64 42.23
CA LYS A 167 -15.06 19.53 43.36
C LYS A 167 -16.28 19.84 44.25
N ARG A 168 -17.51 19.73 43.73
CA ARG A 168 -18.73 20.14 44.47
C ARG A 168 -19.73 19.02 44.73
N CYS A 169 -19.43 17.77 44.37
CA CYS A 169 -20.37 16.68 44.65
C CYS A 169 -20.48 16.40 46.15
N LYS A 170 -21.71 16.35 46.70
CA LYS A 170 -21.92 16.01 48.12
C LYS A 170 -21.73 14.50 48.32
N ALA A 171 -20.93 14.14 49.34
CA ALA A 171 -20.42 12.78 49.57
C ALA A 171 -21.45 11.64 49.79
N ASN A 172 -22.76 11.92 49.81
CA ASN A 172 -23.81 10.96 50.19
C ASN A 172 -24.58 10.36 49.01
N HIS A 173 -24.13 10.53 47.76
CA HIS A 173 -24.85 10.03 46.58
C HIS A 173 -24.38 8.61 46.21
N SER A 174 -25.05 7.58 46.73
CA SER A 174 -24.72 6.18 46.43
C SER A 174 -25.24 5.68 45.07
N TYR A 175 -26.26 6.32 44.49
CA TYR A 175 -27.02 5.79 43.35
C TYR A 175 -26.52 6.19 41.95
N GLY A 176 -25.65 7.21 41.84
CA GLY A 176 -25.01 7.58 40.57
C GLY A 176 -24.00 6.56 40.05
N ARG A 177 -23.61 5.59 40.89
CA ARG A 177 -22.54 4.61 40.63
C ARG A 177 -22.88 3.55 39.58
N ASN A 178 -24.14 3.45 39.17
CA ASN A 178 -24.59 2.42 38.22
C ASN A 178 -24.33 2.80 36.75
N LYS A 179 -24.15 4.08 36.42
CA LYS A 179 -23.78 4.51 35.07
C LYS A 179 -22.27 4.37 34.91
N LYS A 180 -21.86 3.45 34.04
CA LYS A 180 -20.47 3.07 33.77
C LYS A 180 -19.90 3.77 32.54
N THR A 181 -20.19 5.06 32.41
CA THR A 181 -19.77 5.87 31.26
C THR A 181 -19.64 7.33 31.68
N THR A 182 -18.89 8.13 30.92
CA THR A 182 -18.94 9.60 31.05
C THR A 182 -19.91 10.16 29.98
N PRO A 183 -20.39 11.40 30.13
CA PRO A 183 -21.19 12.03 29.09
C PRO A 183 -20.46 12.12 27.75
N PHE A 184 -19.14 12.32 27.77
CA PHE A 184 -18.32 12.30 26.57
C PHE A 184 -18.25 10.91 25.92
N HIS A 185 -17.96 9.86 26.68
CA HIS A 185 -17.95 8.49 26.13
C HIS A 185 -19.32 8.07 25.59
N ALA A 186 -20.41 8.43 26.27
CA ALA A 186 -21.77 8.18 25.78
C ALA A 186 -22.07 8.94 24.48
N ALA A 187 -21.62 10.20 24.38
CA ALA A 187 -21.77 10.97 23.14
C ALA A 187 -20.97 10.37 21.98
N VAL A 188 -19.77 9.84 22.25
CA VAL A 188 -18.93 9.17 21.25
C VAL A 188 -19.49 7.81 20.84
N GLU A 189 -19.91 6.99 21.80
CA GLU A 189 -20.51 5.66 21.56
C GLU A 189 -21.79 5.74 20.73
N ASP A 190 -22.61 6.76 20.97
CA ASP A 190 -23.83 7.05 20.21
C ASP A 190 -23.57 7.90 18.94
N GLU A 191 -22.30 8.19 18.62
CA GLU A 191 -21.84 8.93 17.43
C GLU A 191 -22.50 10.30 17.26
N ARG A 192 -22.60 11.04 18.37
CA ARG A 192 -23.19 12.38 18.41
C ARG A 192 -22.12 13.42 18.11
N THR A 193 -21.57 13.40 16.89
CA THR A 193 -20.39 14.18 16.47
C THR A 193 -20.46 15.65 16.87
N GLN A 194 -21.59 16.33 16.69
CA GLN A 194 -21.75 17.74 17.09
C GLN A 194 -21.69 17.95 18.60
N ILE A 195 -22.25 17.03 19.40
CA ILE A 195 -22.16 17.07 20.87
C ILE A 195 -20.71 16.88 21.30
N VAL A 196 -20.03 15.91 20.70
CA VAL A 196 -18.61 15.64 20.96
C VAL A 196 -17.75 16.86 20.59
N ALA A 197 -17.95 17.45 19.40
CA ALA A 197 -17.28 18.68 18.98
C ALA A 197 -17.52 19.82 19.99
N HIS A 198 -18.76 19.97 20.44
CA HIS A 198 -19.11 20.98 21.44
C HIS A 198 -18.44 20.72 22.80
N MET A 199 -18.38 19.45 23.24
CA MET A 199 -17.68 19.05 24.46
C MET A 199 -16.17 19.32 24.38
N LEU A 200 -15.53 19.03 23.25
CA LEU A 200 -14.11 19.33 23.02
C LEU A 200 -13.83 20.84 23.04
N ASN A 201 -14.61 21.62 22.27
CA ASN A 201 -14.48 23.09 22.22
C ASN A 201 -14.70 23.75 23.59
N ARG A 202 -15.57 23.17 24.43
CA ARG A 202 -15.76 23.64 25.81
C ARG A 202 -14.69 23.09 26.75
N GLY A 203 -14.15 21.91 26.49
CA GLY A 203 -12.97 21.35 27.13
C GLY A 203 -11.75 22.26 26.99
N ASP A 204 -11.56 22.90 25.82
CA ASP A 204 -10.49 23.87 25.61
C ASP A 204 -10.52 25.03 26.61
N SER A 205 -11.71 25.44 27.05
CA SER A 205 -11.84 26.49 28.07
C SER A 205 -11.34 26.08 29.45
N LEU A 206 -11.12 24.78 29.69
CA LEU A 206 -10.51 24.24 30.90
C LEU A 206 -8.97 24.25 30.82
N LEU A 207 -8.39 24.43 29.63
CA LEU A 207 -6.96 24.56 29.45
C LEU A 207 -6.51 25.88 30.08
N SER A 208 -5.62 25.81 31.06
CA SER A 208 -5.24 26.97 31.84
C SER A 208 -4.24 27.87 31.09
N THR A 209 -4.54 29.16 30.97
CA THR A 209 -3.51 30.18 30.69
C THR A 209 -2.76 30.64 31.95
N THR A 210 -3.28 30.35 33.16
CA THR A 210 -2.73 30.87 34.43
C THR A 210 -2.99 29.91 35.61
N GLY A 211 -2.16 28.88 35.76
CA GLY A 211 -1.75 28.31 37.07
C GLY A 211 -2.72 27.40 37.84
N GLY A 212 -3.75 26.81 37.23
CA GLY A 212 -4.63 25.87 37.95
C GLY A 212 -5.64 25.06 37.14
N GLY A 213 -5.50 25.02 35.81
CA GLY A 213 -6.30 24.20 34.90
C GLY A 213 -5.44 23.10 34.26
N TRP A 214 -6.06 22.22 33.47
CA TRP A 214 -5.33 21.17 32.75
C TRP A 214 -4.37 21.81 31.74
N ASP A 215 -3.18 21.24 31.57
CA ASP A 215 -2.42 21.49 30.36
C ASP A 215 -2.99 20.64 29.21
N LEU A 216 -2.55 20.93 27.97
CA LEU A 216 -3.05 20.22 26.80
C LEU A 216 -2.76 18.71 26.88
N GLN A 217 -1.62 18.32 27.46
CA GLN A 217 -1.21 16.92 27.56
C GLN A 217 -2.04 16.17 28.59
N ASP A 218 -2.38 16.79 29.71
CA ASP A 218 -3.28 16.24 30.71
C ASP A 218 -4.70 16.09 30.16
N PHE A 219 -5.14 17.04 29.33
CA PHE A 219 -6.42 16.90 28.65
C PHE A 219 -6.41 15.77 27.61
N ILE A 220 -5.35 15.63 26.81
CA ILE A 220 -5.18 14.48 25.90
C ILE A 220 -5.21 13.16 26.68
N LYS A 221 -4.49 13.06 27.81
CA LYS A 221 -4.54 11.86 28.67
C LYS A 221 -5.95 11.56 29.17
N ILE A 222 -6.77 12.57 29.44
CA ILE A 222 -8.18 12.39 29.81
C ILE A 222 -8.98 11.83 28.62
N LEU A 223 -8.77 12.33 27.41
CA LEU A 223 -9.42 11.83 26.19
C LEU A 223 -8.97 10.41 25.82
N GLN A 224 -7.74 10.04 26.16
CA GLN A 224 -7.19 8.70 25.99
C GLN A 224 -7.70 7.68 27.03
N ARG A 225 -8.39 8.12 28.10
CA ARG A 225 -8.89 7.21 29.13
C ARG A 225 -9.87 6.21 28.52
N PRO A 226 -9.84 4.94 28.96
CA PRO A 226 -10.86 4.00 28.56
C PRO A 226 -12.20 4.36 29.20
N LYS A 227 -13.28 3.91 28.57
CA LYS A 227 -14.64 3.99 29.10
C LYS A 227 -14.65 3.43 30.53
N PRO A 228 -15.29 4.12 31.49
CA PRO A 228 -15.32 3.69 32.89
C PRO A 228 -16.28 2.51 33.14
N ASP A 229 -16.15 1.42 32.37
CA ASP A 229 -16.76 0.13 32.62
C ASP A 229 -15.69 -0.91 32.92
N ARG A 230 -15.91 -1.72 33.96
CA ARG A 230 -15.01 -2.79 34.38
C ARG A 230 -14.79 -3.86 33.30
N LEU A 231 -15.68 -3.94 32.31
CA LEU A 231 -15.65 -4.94 31.24
C LEU A 231 -15.11 -4.40 29.91
N SER A 232 -15.13 -3.09 29.67
CA SER A 232 -14.67 -2.50 28.42
C SER A 232 -13.41 -1.66 28.64
N SER A 233 -12.27 -2.12 28.10
CA SER A 233 -11.04 -1.32 28.03
C SER A 233 -10.97 -0.45 26.77
N LEU A 234 -12.13 -0.10 26.21
CA LEU A 234 -12.22 0.64 24.96
C LEU A 234 -11.89 2.10 25.21
N SER A 235 -10.90 2.61 24.48
CA SER A 235 -10.61 4.04 24.37
C SER A 235 -11.77 4.80 23.73
N THR A 236 -11.75 6.14 23.85
CA THR A 236 -12.66 7.01 23.09
C THR A 236 -12.62 6.74 21.58
N LEU A 237 -11.44 6.59 21.00
CA LEU A 237 -11.29 6.40 19.55
C LEU A 237 -11.82 5.03 19.11
N SER A 238 -11.59 3.98 19.90
CA SER A 238 -12.11 2.64 19.61
C SER A 238 -13.63 2.61 19.72
N LEU A 239 -14.23 3.31 20.68
CA LEU A 239 -15.69 3.47 20.75
C LEU A 239 -16.25 4.14 19.49
N ALA A 240 -15.60 5.20 19.01
CA ALA A 240 -15.99 5.88 17.78
C ALA A 240 -15.90 4.96 16.56
N ALA A 241 -14.95 4.01 16.57
CA ALA A 241 -14.69 3.10 15.45
C ALA A 241 -15.52 1.81 15.45
N ILE A 242 -16.21 1.43 16.53
CA ILE A 242 -16.94 0.15 16.65
C ILE A 242 -18.12 0.06 15.66
N ASN A 243 -18.82 1.16 15.46
CA ASN A 243 -19.97 1.19 14.57
C ASN A 243 -19.46 1.49 13.15
N ASN A 244 -19.44 0.45 12.29
CA ASN A 244 -18.86 0.40 10.94
C ASN A 244 -19.27 1.50 9.92
N ASN A 245 -20.03 2.52 10.31
CA ASN A 245 -20.62 3.51 9.42
C ASN A 245 -20.20 4.96 9.66
N ARG A 246 -19.38 5.32 10.67
CA ARG A 246 -19.27 6.75 11.06
C ARG A 246 -17.85 7.25 11.33
N LEU A 247 -17.10 7.29 10.24
CA LEU A 247 -15.81 7.96 10.05
C LEU A 247 -15.76 9.39 10.63
N GLU A 248 -16.86 10.15 10.55
CA GLU A 248 -16.94 11.56 10.99
C GLU A 248 -16.48 11.78 12.45
N THR A 249 -16.81 10.85 13.36
CA THR A 249 -16.47 11.01 14.78
C THR A 249 -14.98 10.77 15.02
N VAL A 250 -14.39 9.80 14.32
CA VAL A 250 -12.94 9.52 14.36
C VAL A 250 -12.17 10.69 13.77
N GLU A 251 -12.54 11.17 12.57
CA GLU A 251 -11.90 12.32 11.92
C GLU A 251 -11.91 13.57 12.81
N MET A 252 -13.04 13.85 13.47
CA MET A 252 -13.14 14.98 14.40
C MET A 252 -12.21 14.81 15.60
N LEU A 253 -12.11 13.63 16.20
CA LEU A 253 -11.22 13.38 17.34
C LEU A 253 -9.75 13.55 16.93
N LEU A 254 -9.35 13.00 15.77
CA LEU A 254 -8.00 13.15 15.23
C LEU A 254 -7.69 14.60 14.83
N ARG A 255 -8.65 15.30 14.22
CA ARG A 255 -8.53 16.73 13.88
C ARG A 255 -8.37 17.61 15.11
N TYR A 256 -9.01 17.25 16.22
CA TYR A 256 -8.83 17.94 17.48
C TYR A 256 -7.39 17.75 17.99
N ASN A 257 -6.94 16.50 18.11
CA ASN A 257 -5.53 16.21 18.37
C ASN A 257 -5.16 14.76 17.99
N PRO A 258 -4.17 14.54 17.10
CA PRO A 258 -3.77 13.19 16.67
C PRO A 258 -3.15 12.36 17.80
N ASP A 259 -2.53 12.98 18.82
CA ASP A 259 -1.89 12.28 19.94
C ASP A 259 -2.89 11.41 20.73
N ILE A 260 -4.19 11.66 20.60
CA ILE A 260 -5.25 10.80 21.18
C ILE A 260 -5.09 9.35 20.71
N ALA A 261 -4.63 9.14 19.48
CA ALA A 261 -4.40 7.80 18.92
C ALA A 261 -3.13 7.11 19.46
N ILE A 262 -2.14 7.86 19.95
CA ILE A 262 -0.84 7.33 20.42
C ILE A 262 -0.93 6.84 21.88
N SER A 263 -2.09 6.30 22.27
CA SER A 263 -2.27 5.70 23.59
C SER A 263 -1.94 4.21 23.53
N PRO A 264 -1.12 3.66 24.45
CA PRO A 264 -0.77 2.24 24.44
C PRO A 264 -1.98 1.32 24.71
N THR A 265 -3.10 1.88 25.17
CA THR A 265 -4.36 1.14 25.37
C THR A 265 -5.31 1.25 24.18
N ASP A 266 -4.97 2.08 23.19
CA ASP A 266 -5.78 2.25 21.98
C ASP A 266 -5.43 1.18 20.95
N SER A 267 -6.40 0.35 20.60
CA SER A 267 -6.29 -0.67 19.55
C SER A 267 -7.10 -0.32 18.30
N THR A 268 -7.50 0.95 18.15
CA THR A 268 -8.41 1.38 17.08
C THR A 268 -7.79 1.14 15.71
N PHE A 269 -6.51 1.51 15.55
CA PHE A 269 -5.80 1.29 14.30
C PHE A 269 -5.68 -0.19 13.99
N GLU A 270 -5.13 -0.99 14.92
CA GLU A 270 -4.99 -2.44 14.74
C GLU A 270 -6.34 -3.10 14.40
N ASN A 271 -7.42 -2.81 15.15
CA ASN A 271 -8.74 -3.37 14.86
C ASN A 271 -9.29 -2.93 13.50
N SER A 272 -9.01 -1.70 13.08
CA SER A 272 -9.39 -1.20 11.75
C SER A 272 -8.69 -1.96 10.63
N LEU A 273 -7.44 -2.39 10.84
CA LEU A 273 -6.74 -3.29 9.91
C LEU A 273 -7.42 -4.66 9.86
N LYS A 274 -7.75 -5.25 11.01
CA LYS A 274 -8.38 -6.59 11.10
C LYS A 274 -9.78 -6.64 10.50
N GLU A 275 -10.52 -5.55 10.62
CA GLU A 275 -11.90 -5.43 10.13
C GLU A 275 -11.99 -4.80 8.74
N GLY A 276 -10.86 -4.42 8.13
CA GLY A 276 -10.81 -3.84 6.78
C GLY A 276 -11.50 -2.48 6.67
N LYS A 277 -11.38 -1.61 7.68
CA LYS A 277 -11.99 -0.27 7.72
C LYS A 277 -11.10 0.77 7.03
N ASP A 278 -11.08 0.76 5.70
CA ASP A 278 -10.29 1.66 4.85
C ASP A 278 -10.44 3.14 5.24
N GLY A 279 -11.67 3.63 5.40
CA GLY A 279 -11.89 5.04 5.76
C GLY A 279 -11.24 5.46 7.09
N ILE A 280 -11.21 4.57 8.09
CA ILE A 280 -10.56 4.89 9.38
C ILE A 280 -9.04 4.91 9.24
N VAL A 281 -8.48 3.97 8.47
CA VAL A 281 -7.04 3.92 8.20
C VAL A 281 -6.60 5.17 7.44
N ASP A 282 -7.36 5.60 6.44
CA ASP A 282 -7.11 6.83 5.70
C ASP A 282 -7.12 8.07 6.62
N ALA A 283 -8.08 8.16 7.55
CA ALA A 283 -8.14 9.26 8.52
C ALA A 283 -6.91 9.32 9.44
N PHE A 284 -6.31 8.18 9.81
CA PHE A 284 -5.04 8.16 10.54
C PHE A 284 -3.90 8.71 9.68
N PHE A 285 -3.88 8.35 8.40
CA PHE A 285 -2.82 8.78 7.48
C PHE A 285 -2.94 10.22 6.98
N GLU A 286 -4.01 10.96 7.30
CA GLU A 286 -4.04 12.41 7.10
C GLU A 286 -2.96 13.15 7.92
N TYR A 287 -2.46 12.54 9.01
CA TYR A 287 -1.54 13.15 9.95
C TYR A 287 -0.15 12.49 9.90
N LYS A 288 0.89 13.29 9.65
CA LYS A 288 2.26 12.79 9.49
C LYS A 288 2.84 12.16 10.76
N GLU A 289 2.40 12.61 11.93
CA GLU A 289 2.83 12.06 13.21
C GLU A 289 2.34 10.62 13.37
N LEU A 290 1.10 10.34 12.95
CA LEU A 290 0.49 9.01 13.02
C LEU A 290 1.04 8.08 11.95
N GLN A 291 1.35 8.59 10.75
CA GLN A 291 2.05 7.82 9.72
C GLN A 291 3.34 7.20 10.29
N LYS A 292 4.16 7.98 10.99
CA LYS A 292 5.43 7.51 11.58
C LYS A 292 5.25 6.47 12.68
N GLU A 293 4.16 6.56 13.45
CA GLU A 293 3.90 5.65 14.56
C GLU A 293 3.27 4.32 14.08
N PHE A 294 2.37 4.40 13.10
CA PHE A 294 1.50 3.27 12.75
C PHE A 294 1.88 2.56 11.45
N ILE A 295 2.62 3.20 10.54
CA ILE A 295 3.14 2.51 9.36
C ILE A 295 4.40 1.77 9.79
N THR A 296 4.21 0.50 10.13
CA THR A 296 5.28 -0.40 10.58
C THR A 296 5.14 -1.73 9.86
N ALA A 297 6.24 -2.46 9.65
CA ALA A 297 6.19 -3.78 9.04
C ALA A 297 5.21 -4.74 9.76
N LYS A 298 5.13 -4.66 11.09
CA LYS A 298 4.16 -5.41 11.91
C LYS A 298 2.72 -5.15 11.47
N ASN A 299 2.34 -3.89 11.30
CA ASN A 299 0.97 -3.53 10.92
C ASN A 299 0.68 -3.86 9.46
N VAL A 300 1.66 -3.75 8.57
CA VAL A 300 1.54 -4.21 7.18
C VAL A 300 1.29 -5.72 7.12
N LEU A 301 2.10 -6.52 7.83
CA LEU A 301 1.92 -7.97 7.91
C LEU A 301 0.57 -8.35 8.51
N LEU A 302 0.13 -7.66 9.57
CA LEU A 302 -1.19 -7.88 10.16
C LEU A 302 -2.33 -7.63 9.15
N ALA A 303 -2.22 -6.58 8.34
CA ALA A 303 -3.22 -6.27 7.32
C ALA A 303 -3.20 -7.32 6.18
N LEU A 304 -2.02 -7.79 5.78
CA LEU A 304 -1.85 -8.85 4.77
C LEU A 304 -2.39 -10.21 5.26
N GLU A 305 -2.13 -10.57 6.52
CA GLU A 305 -2.65 -11.78 7.16
C GLU A 305 -4.18 -11.79 7.07
N HIS A 306 -4.84 -10.73 7.54
CA HIS A 306 -6.30 -10.65 7.49
C HIS A 306 -6.88 -10.51 6.09
N LEU A 307 -6.18 -9.88 5.15
CA LEU A 307 -6.55 -9.92 3.73
C LEU A 307 -6.56 -11.38 3.24
N SER A 308 -5.52 -12.16 3.55
CA SER A 308 -5.42 -13.56 3.13
C SER A 308 -6.50 -14.45 3.75
N GLU A 309 -6.78 -14.29 5.04
CA GLU A 309 -7.80 -15.05 5.78
C GLU A 309 -9.21 -14.81 5.25
N ASN A 310 -9.49 -13.58 4.80
CA ASN A 310 -10.79 -13.17 4.28
C ASN A 310 -10.90 -13.27 2.75
N THR A 311 -9.83 -13.68 2.06
CA THR A 311 -9.87 -13.92 0.62
C THR A 311 -10.55 -15.26 0.33
N PRO A 312 -11.64 -15.29 -0.45
CA PRO A 312 -12.29 -16.55 -0.82
C PRO A 312 -11.33 -17.46 -1.59
N LYS A 313 -11.40 -18.77 -1.37
CA LYS A 313 -10.60 -19.76 -2.14
C LYS A 313 -10.76 -19.65 -3.67
N GLN A 314 -11.87 -19.08 -4.11
CA GLN A 314 -12.15 -18.74 -5.49
C GLN A 314 -12.83 -17.36 -5.50
N GLY A 315 -12.05 -16.31 -5.73
CA GLY A 315 -12.56 -14.93 -5.79
C GLY A 315 -11.44 -13.92 -5.57
N ASP A 316 -11.73 -12.67 -5.91
CA ASP A 316 -10.84 -11.55 -5.62
C ASP A 316 -10.86 -11.23 -4.11
N PRO A 317 -9.74 -10.75 -3.55
CA PRO A 317 -9.72 -10.27 -2.17
C PRO A 317 -10.75 -9.15 -1.96
N PRO A 318 -11.36 -9.03 -0.78
CA PRO A 318 -12.33 -7.97 -0.53
C PRO A 318 -11.70 -6.58 -0.70
N GLU A 319 -12.37 -5.71 -1.47
CA GLU A 319 -11.83 -4.39 -1.85
C GLU A 319 -11.49 -3.51 -0.64
N SER A 320 -12.21 -3.65 0.47
CA SER A 320 -11.97 -2.88 1.69
C SER A 320 -10.62 -3.20 2.33
N TYR A 321 -10.27 -4.49 2.44
CA TYR A 321 -8.94 -4.91 2.92
C TYR A 321 -7.85 -4.54 1.92
N MET A 322 -8.10 -4.68 0.61
CA MET A 322 -7.16 -4.25 -0.43
C MET A 322 -6.80 -2.77 -0.30
N LYS A 323 -7.79 -1.90 -0.08
CA LYS A 323 -7.55 -0.47 0.12
C LYS A 323 -6.74 -0.19 1.38
N VAL A 324 -7.02 -0.88 2.49
CA VAL A 324 -6.21 -0.76 3.72
C VAL A 324 -4.74 -1.08 3.45
N VAL A 325 -4.44 -2.19 2.79
CA VAL A 325 -3.05 -2.57 2.48
C VAL A 325 -2.43 -1.58 1.49
N CYS A 326 -3.14 -1.17 0.44
CA CYS A 326 -2.65 -0.12 -0.47
C CYS A 326 -2.35 1.21 0.25
N ALA A 327 -3.20 1.62 1.19
CA ALA A 327 -2.99 2.83 1.98
C ALA A 327 -1.70 2.73 2.81
N LEU A 328 -1.47 1.59 3.46
CA LEU A 328 -0.24 1.32 4.21
C LEU A 328 1.00 1.36 3.30
N ILE A 329 0.97 0.64 2.18
CA ILE A 329 2.12 0.51 1.26
C ILE A 329 2.43 1.84 0.54
N SER A 330 1.40 2.61 0.18
CA SER A 330 1.58 3.92 -0.47
C SER A 330 2.27 4.96 0.42
N HIS A 331 2.15 4.82 1.74
CA HIS A 331 2.77 5.72 2.71
C HIS A 331 4.02 5.15 3.37
N ALA A 332 4.38 3.88 3.12
CA ALA A 332 5.54 3.22 3.72
C ALA A 332 6.85 3.79 3.13
N PRO A 333 7.61 4.58 3.90
CA PRO A 333 8.66 5.44 3.34
C PRO A 333 10.03 4.76 3.21
N THR A 334 10.28 3.62 3.87
CA THR A 334 11.62 3.01 3.93
C THR A 334 11.61 1.47 3.91
N LYS A 335 12.82 0.88 3.88
CA LYS A 335 13.07 -0.56 4.00
C LYS A 335 12.69 -1.13 5.37
N GLU A 336 12.59 -0.29 6.42
CA GLU A 336 12.17 -0.76 7.75
C GLU A 336 10.69 -1.18 7.73
N GLU A 337 9.84 -0.45 7.03
CA GLU A 337 8.42 -0.78 6.88
C GLU A 337 8.16 -1.80 5.76
N LEU A 338 8.92 -1.72 4.66
CA LEU A 338 8.87 -2.66 3.52
C LEU A 338 10.05 -3.64 3.56
N ASN A 339 10.18 -4.35 4.67
CA ASN A 339 11.23 -5.34 4.84
C ASN A 339 10.98 -6.61 4.01
N ASP A 340 11.96 -7.50 3.96
CA ASP A 340 11.92 -8.73 3.16
C ASP A 340 10.71 -9.62 3.46
N GLU A 341 10.25 -9.63 4.71
CA GLU A 341 9.08 -10.42 5.14
C GLU A 341 7.79 -9.86 4.54
N VAL A 342 7.60 -8.53 4.61
CA VAL A 342 6.46 -7.84 3.98
C VAL A 342 6.45 -8.07 2.47
N VAL A 343 7.61 -7.87 1.82
CA VAL A 343 7.71 -8.02 0.35
C VAL A 343 7.45 -9.47 -0.06
N LYS A 344 8.01 -10.43 0.67
CA LYS A 344 7.78 -11.85 0.45
C LYS A 344 6.29 -12.20 0.53
N GLU A 345 5.59 -11.69 1.54
CA GLU A 345 4.16 -11.96 1.73
C GLU A 345 3.32 -11.38 0.59
N ILE A 346 3.61 -10.15 0.16
CA ILE A 346 2.96 -9.50 -1.01
C ILE A 346 3.15 -10.35 -2.27
N ILE A 347 4.36 -10.86 -2.49
CA ILE A 347 4.70 -11.69 -3.66
C ILE A 347 4.01 -13.05 -3.58
N GLN A 348 4.00 -13.70 -2.42
CA GLN A 348 3.36 -15.02 -2.24
C GLN A 348 1.85 -14.96 -2.45
N LEU A 349 1.22 -13.86 -2.04
CA LEU A 349 -0.21 -13.62 -2.28
C LEU A 349 -0.51 -13.06 -3.70
N ASN A 350 0.52 -12.89 -4.53
CA ASN A 350 0.46 -12.30 -5.87
C ASN A 350 -0.27 -10.93 -5.92
N LEU A 351 -0.02 -10.07 -4.93
CA LEU A 351 -0.73 -8.79 -4.78
C LEU A 351 -0.08 -7.68 -5.59
N ARG A 352 -0.03 -7.84 -6.92
CA ARG A 352 0.57 -6.88 -7.85
C ARG A 352 0.03 -5.45 -7.68
N ARG A 353 -1.29 -5.30 -7.56
CA ARG A 353 -1.95 -4.00 -7.38
C ARG A 353 -1.49 -3.27 -6.11
N VAL A 354 -1.26 -4.02 -5.03
CA VAL A 354 -0.75 -3.48 -3.76
C VAL A 354 0.67 -2.97 -3.97
N TRP A 355 1.53 -3.76 -4.60
CA TRP A 355 2.92 -3.38 -4.86
C TRP A 355 3.05 -2.14 -5.77
N GLU A 356 2.16 -2.00 -6.75
CA GLU A 356 2.13 -0.86 -7.66
C GLU A 356 1.62 0.43 -6.99
N SER A 357 0.98 0.34 -5.81
CA SER A 357 0.49 1.50 -5.06
C SER A 357 1.58 2.22 -4.27
N ARG A 358 2.77 1.62 -4.14
CA ARG A 358 3.91 2.20 -3.42
C ARG A 358 4.36 3.53 -4.03
N ASP A 359 4.90 4.43 -3.21
CA ASP A 359 5.54 5.64 -3.71
C ASP A 359 6.86 5.29 -4.43
N LYS A 360 6.89 5.52 -5.74
CA LYS A 360 8.07 5.25 -6.60
C LYS A 360 9.24 6.19 -6.35
N ASN A 361 9.03 7.27 -5.59
CA ASN A 361 10.10 8.22 -5.25
C ASN A 361 11.01 7.70 -4.14
N ILE A 362 10.68 6.57 -3.51
CA ILE A 362 11.49 5.95 -2.46
C ILE A 362 12.51 5.02 -3.11
N GLU A 363 13.80 5.37 -2.97
CA GLU A 363 14.91 4.48 -3.31
C GLU A 363 14.97 3.35 -2.28
N LEU A 364 14.35 2.22 -2.59
CA LEU A 364 14.56 0.97 -1.86
C LEU A 364 15.85 0.31 -2.37
N GLU A 365 16.51 -0.50 -1.54
CA GLU A 365 17.56 -1.43 -2.02
C GLU A 365 16.88 -2.57 -2.79
N ILE A 366 16.48 -2.25 -4.01
CA ILE A 366 15.57 -3.01 -4.85
C ILE A 366 16.13 -4.38 -5.28
N SER A 367 17.43 -4.55 -5.18
CA SER A 367 18.13 -5.75 -5.60
C SER A 367 17.64 -7.02 -4.92
N GLU A 368 17.17 -6.92 -3.68
CA GLU A 368 16.70 -8.05 -2.90
C GLU A 368 15.33 -8.56 -3.35
N PHE A 369 14.51 -7.69 -3.94
CA PHE A 369 13.15 -8.03 -4.35
C PHE A 369 13.12 -9.02 -5.51
N LEU A 370 14.06 -8.94 -6.45
CA LEU A 370 14.16 -9.93 -7.51
C LEU A 370 14.48 -11.32 -6.93
N HIS A 371 15.41 -11.40 -5.97
CA HIS A 371 15.81 -12.66 -5.36
C HIS A 371 14.66 -13.28 -4.56
N ILE A 372 13.92 -12.46 -3.80
CA ILE A 372 12.71 -12.89 -3.08
C ILE A 372 11.63 -13.36 -4.08
N ALA A 373 11.42 -12.65 -5.19
CA ALA A 373 10.44 -13.03 -6.20
C ALA A 373 10.74 -14.38 -6.86
N VAL A 374 12.02 -14.62 -7.18
CA VAL A 374 12.49 -15.89 -7.72
C VAL A 374 12.36 -17.00 -6.65
N GLN A 375 12.71 -16.71 -5.40
CA GLN A 375 12.53 -17.66 -4.30
C GLN A 375 11.06 -18.05 -4.09
N CYS A 376 10.13 -17.11 -4.26
CA CYS A 376 8.69 -17.36 -4.19
C CYS A 376 8.11 -18.02 -5.45
N GLN A 377 8.91 -18.21 -6.50
CA GLN A 377 8.49 -18.77 -7.80
C GLN A 377 7.32 -17.99 -8.44
N ASN A 378 7.28 -16.67 -8.23
CA ASN A 378 6.25 -15.81 -8.81
C ASN A 378 6.75 -15.13 -10.09
N ALA A 379 6.40 -15.70 -11.25
CA ALA A 379 6.86 -15.22 -12.55
C ALA A 379 6.39 -13.79 -12.89
N GLU A 380 5.22 -13.36 -12.40
CA GLU A 380 4.70 -12.00 -12.66
C GLU A 380 5.57 -10.94 -11.98
N PHE A 381 5.91 -11.15 -10.71
CA PHE A 381 6.79 -10.26 -9.96
C PHE A 381 8.24 -10.32 -10.47
N VAL A 382 8.75 -11.50 -10.83
CA VAL A 382 10.07 -11.63 -11.47
C VAL A 382 10.13 -10.77 -12.73
N LYS A 383 9.12 -10.86 -13.61
CA LYS A 383 9.06 -10.05 -14.82
C LYS A 383 9.05 -8.56 -14.50
N MET A 384 8.19 -8.15 -13.57
CA MET A 384 8.07 -6.76 -13.15
C MET A 384 9.40 -6.20 -12.64
N PHE A 385 10.09 -6.92 -11.75
CA PHE A 385 11.36 -6.46 -11.20
C PHE A 385 12.48 -6.42 -12.24
N MET A 386 12.52 -7.36 -13.19
CA MET A 386 13.50 -7.34 -14.27
C MET A 386 13.28 -6.21 -15.29
N ASP A 387 12.03 -5.78 -15.47
CA ASP A 387 11.67 -4.68 -16.36
C ASP A 387 11.90 -3.32 -15.68
N GLU A 388 11.55 -3.20 -14.40
CA GLU A 388 11.74 -1.97 -13.63
C GLU A 388 13.21 -1.77 -13.22
N TYR A 389 13.95 -2.86 -12.98
CA TYR A 389 15.34 -2.82 -12.48
C TYR A 389 16.24 -3.85 -13.18
N PRO A 390 16.63 -3.60 -14.44
CA PRO A 390 17.39 -4.56 -15.24
C PRO A 390 18.71 -5.02 -14.62
N GLU A 391 19.42 -4.14 -13.91
CA GLU A 391 20.72 -4.42 -13.29
C GLU A 391 20.63 -5.41 -12.11
N SER A 392 19.45 -5.55 -11.49
CA SER A 392 19.25 -6.44 -10.33
C SER A 392 19.54 -7.91 -10.65
N VAL A 393 19.46 -8.30 -11.92
CA VAL A 393 19.71 -9.68 -12.38
C VAL A 393 21.18 -10.09 -12.19
N LEU A 394 22.11 -9.12 -12.23
CA LEU A 394 23.55 -9.35 -12.02
C LEU A 394 23.99 -9.08 -10.58
N GLN A 395 23.09 -8.65 -9.71
CA GLN A 395 23.45 -8.33 -8.34
C GLN A 395 23.46 -9.60 -7.48
N GLN A 396 24.48 -9.69 -6.62
CA GLN A 396 24.59 -10.76 -5.64
C GLN A 396 24.04 -10.33 -4.28
N ILE A 397 23.38 -11.26 -3.59
CA ILE A 397 22.99 -11.16 -2.18
C ILE A 397 23.51 -12.40 -1.50
N ASP A 398 24.24 -12.23 -0.40
CA ASP A 398 24.94 -13.32 0.28
C ASP A 398 25.79 -14.19 -0.66
N ASN A 399 26.43 -13.55 -1.65
CA ASN A 399 27.22 -14.17 -2.74
C ASN A 399 26.41 -15.11 -3.67
N ARG A 400 25.09 -14.93 -3.77
CA ARG A 400 24.21 -15.68 -4.68
C ARG A 400 23.56 -14.74 -5.67
N TYR A 401 23.37 -15.19 -6.91
CA TYR A 401 22.57 -14.48 -7.92
C TYR A 401 21.10 -14.87 -7.82
N ALA A 402 20.19 -14.04 -8.35
CA ALA A 402 18.77 -14.35 -8.37
C ALA A 402 18.48 -15.71 -9.03
N LEU A 403 19.23 -16.06 -10.09
CA LEU A 403 19.12 -17.35 -10.79
C LEU A 403 19.36 -18.56 -9.89
N TRP A 404 20.21 -18.43 -8.86
CA TRP A 404 20.47 -19.49 -7.89
C TRP A 404 19.19 -19.89 -7.13
N HIS A 405 18.42 -18.90 -6.68
CA HIS A 405 17.17 -19.11 -5.94
C HIS A 405 16.06 -19.80 -6.77
N ASN A 406 16.25 -19.89 -8.09
CA ASN A 406 15.36 -20.66 -8.96
C ASN A 406 15.56 -22.17 -8.77
N ASN A 407 16.79 -22.62 -8.55
CA ASN A 407 17.09 -24.06 -8.41
C ASN A 407 17.15 -24.50 -6.95
N PHE A 408 17.41 -23.56 -6.04
CA PHE A 408 17.61 -23.83 -4.62
C PHE A 408 16.60 -23.09 -3.75
N SER A 409 16.16 -23.76 -2.69
CA SER A 409 15.40 -23.19 -1.60
C SER A 409 16.33 -22.87 -0.42
N ALA A 410 16.06 -21.79 0.31
CA ALA A 410 16.78 -21.50 1.54
C ALA A 410 16.55 -22.61 2.60
N PRO A 411 17.57 -23.08 3.34
CA PRO A 411 18.98 -22.68 3.32
C PRO A 411 19.84 -23.70 2.55
N GLU A 412 19.86 -23.60 1.21
CA GLU A 412 20.71 -24.41 0.29
C GLU A 412 20.23 -25.85 0.01
N GLN A 413 18.93 -26.12 0.13
CA GLN A 413 18.38 -27.39 -0.37
C GLN A 413 18.00 -27.24 -1.84
N PRO A 414 18.41 -28.17 -2.72
CA PRO A 414 17.86 -28.25 -4.06
C PRO A 414 16.33 -28.32 -3.97
N ARG A 415 15.65 -27.61 -4.86
CA ARG A 415 14.19 -27.75 -4.97
C ARG A 415 13.82 -29.19 -5.32
N SER A 416 12.60 -29.58 -4.98
CA SER A 416 12.11 -30.90 -5.34
C SER A 416 12.08 -31.05 -6.88
N MET A 417 12.16 -32.28 -7.37
CA MET A 417 12.04 -32.54 -8.81
C MET A 417 10.72 -32.03 -9.40
N GLU A 418 9.64 -32.05 -8.61
CA GLU A 418 8.34 -31.53 -9.02
C GLU A 418 8.38 -30.01 -9.20
N ASP A 419 9.06 -29.28 -8.31
CA ASP A 419 9.22 -27.83 -8.40
C ASP A 419 10.07 -27.41 -9.60
N LEU A 420 11.20 -28.11 -9.85
CA LEU A 420 12.08 -27.84 -10.99
C LEU A 420 11.39 -28.08 -12.34
N GLN A 421 10.43 -29.00 -12.37
CA GLN A 421 9.62 -29.28 -13.56
C GLN A 421 8.38 -28.39 -13.68
N SER A 422 8.10 -27.55 -12.67
CA SER A 422 6.96 -26.64 -12.70
C SER A 422 7.11 -25.62 -13.83
N GLU A 423 5.97 -25.26 -14.42
CA GLU A 423 5.92 -24.26 -15.49
C GLU A 423 6.44 -22.90 -15.00
N ALA A 424 6.15 -22.53 -13.75
CA ALA A 424 6.64 -21.29 -13.15
C ALA A 424 8.18 -21.27 -13.06
N ASN A 425 8.80 -22.36 -12.58
CA ASN A 425 10.26 -22.47 -12.47
C ASN A 425 10.94 -22.33 -13.83
N ARG A 426 10.44 -23.07 -14.83
CA ARG A 426 10.99 -23.06 -16.19
C ARG A 426 10.88 -21.68 -16.84
N ASN A 427 9.74 -21.02 -16.67
CA ASN A 427 9.52 -19.68 -17.20
C ASN A 427 10.43 -18.64 -16.53
N ILE A 428 10.57 -18.69 -15.20
CA ILE A 428 11.47 -17.80 -14.46
C ILE A 428 12.92 -18.02 -14.92
N ARG A 429 13.35 -19.27 -15.06
CA ARG A 429 14.69 -19.60 -15.57
C ARG A 429 14.92 -19.03 -16.97
N GLU A 430 14.00 -19.31 -17.90
CA GLU A 430 14.10 -18.83 -19.29
C GLU A 430 14.21 -17.30 -19.33
N MET A 431 13.39 -16.60 -18.52
CA MET A 431 13.44 -15.15 -18.40
C MET A 431 14.80 -14.65 -17.90
N LEU A 432 15.28 -15.18 -16.76
CA LEU A 432 16.54 -14.75 -16.14
C LEU A 432 17.73 -15.01 -17.06
N VAL A 433 17.87 -16.24 -17.58
CA VAL A 433 18.96 -16.62 -18.49
C VAL A 433 18.98 -15.72 -19.72
N THR A 434 17.82 -15.53 -20.35
CA THR A 434 17.69 -14.69 -21.54
C THR A 434 18.06 -13.23 -21.24
N LYS A 435 17.62 -12.69 -20.10
CA LYS A 435 17.94 -11.31 -19.71
C LYS A 435 19.42 -11.14 -19.35
N ILE A 436 20.05 -12.12 -18.69
CA ILE A 436 21.49 -12.08 -18.40
C ILE A 436 22.29 -12.03 -19.70
N ILE A 437 21.99 -12.95 -20.63
CA ILE A 437 22.74 -13.08 -21.89
C ILE A 437 22.50 -11.89 -22.82
N LYS A 438 21.25 -11.45 -23.01
CA LYS A 438 20.89 -10.38 -23.95
C LYS A 438 21.01 -8.97 -23.39
N GLY A 439 20.72 -8.79 -22.10
CA GLY A 439 20.71 -7.49 -21.44
C GLY A 439 22.11 -6.93 -21.23
N ASN A 440 23.13 -7.78 -21.26
CA ASN A 440 24.49 -7.43 -20.89
C ASN A 440 25.49 -7.93 -21.96
N PRO A 441 25.52 -7.29 -23.14
CA PRO A 441 26.34 -7.74 -24.26
C PRO A 441 27.84 -7.75 -23.94
N ASP A 442 28.29 -6.87 -23.04
CA ASP A 442 29.69 -6.72 -22.63
C ASP A 442 30.17 -7.79 -21.63
N LEU A 443 29.26 -8.63 -21.09
CA LEU A 443 29.65 -9.76 -20.25
C LEU A 443 30.44 -10.77 -21.09
N GLY A 444 31.69 -10.98 -20.72
CA GLY A 444 32.52 -12.03 -21.29
C GLY A 444 32.04 -13.43 -20.86
N MET A 445 32.35 -14.45 -21.67
CA MET A 445 32.00 -15.85 -21.36
C MET A 445 32.49 -16.31 -19.98
N GLN A 446 33.62 -15.79 -19.47
CA GLN A 446 34.11 -16.14 -18.14
C GLN A 446 33.17 -15.69 -17.02
N GLN A 447 32.61 -14.48 -17.12
CA GLN A 447 31.67 -13.94 -16.14
C GLN A 447 30.32 -14.65 -16.22
N LEU A 448 29.86 -14.96 -17.43
CA LEU A 448 28.67 -15.81 -17.61
C LEU A 448 28.90 -17.20 -16.97
N LEU A 449 30.03 -17.85 -17.24
CA LEU A 449 30.34 -19.13 -16.63
C LEU A 449 30.45 -19.07 -15.09
N GLU A 450 30.82 -17.93 -14.51
CA GLU A 450 30.82 -17.73 -13.06
C GLU A 450 29.39 -17.69 -12.51
N ILE A 451 28.53 -16.81 -13.05
CA ILE A 451 27.11 -16.67 -12.66
C ILE A 451 26.37 -18.02 -12.77
N PHE A 452 26.63 -18.75 -13.86
CA PHE A 452 25.88 -19.94 -14.25
C PHE A 452 26.41 -21.23 -13.58
N ARG A 453 27.71 -21.31 -13.27
CA ARG A 453 28.27 -22.43 -12.50
C ARG A 453 27.70 -22.45 -11.09
N ASP A 454 27.60 -21.28 -10.47
CA ASP A 454 27.07 -21.19 -9.12
C ASP A 454 25.58 -21.57 -9.08
N SER A 455 24.87 -21.40 -10.20
CA SER A 455 23.43 -21.60 -10.31
C SER A 455 23.01 -22.94 -10.97
N GLU A 456 23.91 -23.91 -11.16
CA GLU A 456 23.61 -25.22 -11.83
C GLU A 456 22.86 -25.07 -13.17
N VAL A 457 23.42 -24.24 -14.05
CA VAL A 457 22.82 -23.98 -15.36
C VAL A 457 23.32 -24.96 -16.43
N GLU A 458 22.50 -25.22 -17.44
CA GLU A 458 22.88 -26.07 -18.58
C GLU A 458 23.88 -25.35 -19.51
N GLU A 459 24.35 -26.02 -20.55
CA GLU A 459 25.35 -25.46 -21.47
C GLU A 459 24.80 -24.22 -22.19
N LEU A 460 25.62 -23.15 -22.23
CA LEU A 460 25.26 -21.84 -22.80
C LEU A 460 25.81 -21.62 -24.21
N CYS A 461 26.67 -22.52 -24.66
CA CYS A 461 27.29 -22.43 -25.96
C CYS A 461 27.40 -23.80 -26.61
N PHE A 462 27.25 -23.82 -27.92
CA PHE A 462 27.56 -24.98 -28.73
C PHE A 462 28.85 -24.69 -29.51
N ASP A 463 29.98 -25.26 -29.10
CA ASP A 463 31.29 -24.95 -29.70
C ASP A 463 31.93 -26.21 -30.28
N LEU A 464 31.98 -26.25 -31.61
CA LEU A 464 32.69 -27.25 -32.39
C LEU A 464 33.91 -26.67 -33.13
N SER A 465 34.31 -25.42 -32.87
CA SER A 465 35.41 -24.74 -33.55
C SER A 465 36.74 -25.52 -33.49
N ARG A 466 36.94 -26.27 -32.40
CA ARG A 466 38.13 -27.09 -32.14
C ARG A 466 38.09 -28.48 -32.76
N PHE A 467 36.99 -28.85 -33.40
CA PHE A 467 36.88 -30.17 -34.03
C PHE A 467 37.88 -30.29 -35.19
N ASN A 468 38.63 -31.38 -35.19
CA ASN A 468 39.68 -31.62 -36.17
C ASN A 468 39.09 -32.25 -37.43
N SER A 469 38.50 -31.42 -38.29
CA SER A 469 37.95 -31.83 -39.59
C SER A 469 39.00 -32.43 -40.54
N LYS A 470 40.29 -32.16 -40.30
CA LYS A 470 41.39 -32.82 -41.04
C LYS A 470 41.62 -34.27 -40.64
N LYS A 471 41.12 -34.72 -39.50
CA LYS A 471 41.27 -36.11 -39.04
C LYS A 471 39.99 -36.90 -39.22
N TYR A 472 38.85 -36.32 -38.87
CA TYR A 472 37.55 -36.98 -38.83
C TYR A 472 36.54 -36.26 -39.73
N LEU A 473 35.64 -37.02 -40.35
CA LEU A 473 34.54 -36.45 -41.12
C LEU A 473 33.51 -35.83 -40.19
N VAL A 474 33.16 -34.58 -40.46
CA VAL A 474 32.15 -33.84 -39.69
C VAL A 474 30.80 -34.57 -39.76
N SER A 475 30.43 -35.10 -40.92
CA SER A 475 29.17 -35.85 -41.11
C SER A 475 29.05 -37.07 -40.20
N ASP A 476 30.14 -37.82 -40.02
CA ASP A 476 30.13 -39.02 -39.17
C ASP A 476 30.06 -38.63 -37.70
N PHE A 477 30.76 -37.55 -37.33
CA PHE A 477 30.65 -36.97 -35.99
C PHE A 477 29.22 -36.49 -35.71
N VAL A 478 28.59 -35.73 -36.61
CA VAL A 478 27.21 -35.25 -36.45
C VAL A 478 26.23 -36.40 -36.32
N ARG A 479 26.34 -37.42 -37.18
CA ARG A 479 25.49 -38.62 -37.05
C ARG A 479 25.67 -39.26 -35.68
N SER A 480 26.92 -39.44 -35.23
CA SER A 480 27.22 -39.99 -33.91
C SER A 480 26.65 -39.13 -32.77
N LEU A 481 26.79 -37.80 -32.86
CA LEU A 481 26.32 -36.84 -31.86
C LEU A 481 24.80 -36.88 -31.72
N ILE A 482 24.08 -36.84 -32.85
CA ILE A 482 22.61 -36.86 -32.88
C ILE A 482 22.08 -38.25 -32.52
N SER A 483 22.77 -39.32 -32.92
CA SER A 483 22.31 -40.70 -32.71
C SER A 483 22.66 -41.28 -31.35
N HIS A 484 23.23 -40.51 -30.41
CA HIS A 484 23.45 -40.95 -29.04
C HIS A 484 22.11 -41.15 -28.32
N GLN A 485 21.49 -42.32 -28.51
CA GLN A 485 20.23 -42.72 -27.89
C GLN A 485 20.40 -43.22 -26.44
N ASP A 486 21.59 -43.68 -26.07
CA ASP A 486 21.81 -44.35 -24.78
C ASP A 486 21.87 -43.38 -23.59
N ASN A 487 22.02 -42.07 -23.84
CA ASN A 487 22.00 -41.06 -22.79
C ASN A 487 21.60 -39.67 -23.33
N PRO A 488 20.29 -39.43 -23.60
CA PRO A 488 19.82 -38.15 -24.16
C PRO A 488 20.15 -36.95 -23.26
N ASP A 489 20.35 -37.18 -21.96
CA ASP A 489 20.63 -36.16 -20.96
C ASP A 489 22.13 -35.83 -20.82
N LEU A 490 23.00 -36.48 -21.61
CA LEU A 490 24.46 -36.24 -21.54
C LEU A 490 24.84 -34.80 -21.94
N LEU A 491 24.07 -34.19 -22.83
CA LEU A 491 24.23 -32.81 -23.28
C LEU A 491 22.91 -32.08 -23.09
N SER A 492 22.86 -31.16 -22.14
CA SER A 492 21.71 -30.29 -21.89
C SER A 492 22.11 -28.85 -22.21
N TYR A 493 21.16 -28.07 -22.74
CA TYR A 493 21.40 -26.72 -23.25
C TYR A 493 20.28 -25.81 -22.80
N GLU A 494 20.63 -24.59 -22.39
CA GLU A 494 19.63 -23.59 -22.12
C GLU A 494 18.85 -23.20 -23.39
N HIS A 495 17.61 -22.73 -23.21
CA HIS A 495 16.76 -22.30 -24.33
C HIS A 495 17.39 -21.16 -25.14
N THR A 496 18.29 -20.39 -24.52
CA THR A 496 19.01 -19.28 -25.13
C THR A 496 20.51 -19.55 -25.05
N LEU A 497 21.16 -19.72 -26.20
CA LEU A 497 22.62 -19.87 -26.31
C LEU A 497 23.28 -18.52 -26.56
N LYS A 498 24.40 -18.24 -25.87
CA LYS A 498 25.23 -17.07 -26.16
C LYS A 498 25.86 -17.18 -27.54
N TYR A 499 26.36 -18.35 -27.91
CA TYR A 499 26.87 -18.59 -29.26
C TYR A 499 26.77 -20.05 -29.69
N ALA A 500 26.71 -20.27 -31.00
CA ALA A 500 26.90 -21.56 -31.64
C ALA A 500 27.96 -21.42 -32.73
N GLU A 501 29.09 -22.11 -32.56
CA GLU A 501 30.23 -22.06 -33.48
C GLU A 501 30.51 -23.44 -34.06
N PHE A 502 30.57 -23.51 -35.39
CA PHE A 502 30.79 -24.74 -36.15
C PHE A 502 32.26 -24.90 -36.56
N PRO A 503 32.74 -26.13 -36.78
CA PRO A 503 34.11 -26.33 -37.23
C PRO A 503 34.31 -25.83 -38.65
N ASN A 504 35.58 -25.68 -39.06
CA ASN A 504 35.86 -25.54 -40.48
C ASN A 504 35.41 -26.80 -41.23
N LEU A 505 34.45 -26.60 -42.14
CA LEU A 505 33.83 -27.66 -42.94
C LEU A 505 34.60 -28.00 -44.21
N ASP A 506 35.67 -27.27 -44.54
CA ASP A 506 36.55 -27.60 -45.66
C ASP A 506 37.05 -29.05 -45.53
N ALA A 507 36.77 -29.85 -46.55
CA ALA A 507 37.11 -31.27 -46.58
C ALA A 507 38.63 -31.50 -46.64
N LYS A 508 39.05 -32.73 -46.30
CA LYS A 508 40.44 -33.19 -46.53
C LYS A 508 40.81 -32.97 -48.00
N ASP A 509 42.10 -32.71 -48.27
CA ASP A 509 42.61 -32.56 -49.64
C ASP A 509 42.30 -33.78 -50.54
N ASP A 510 42.08 -34.95 -49.95
CA ASP A 510 41.78 -36.21 -50.63
C ASP A 510 40.29 -36.35 -51.08
N GLU A 511 39.39 -35.52 -50.55
CA GLU A 511 37.93 -35.54 -50.83
C GLU A 511 37.45 -34.35 -51.67
N LYS A 512 38.39 -33.58 -52.23
CA LYS A 512 38.07 -32.62 -53.28
C LYS A 512 37.66 -33.40 -54.54
N GLU A 513 36.43 -33.93 -54.56
CA GLU A 513 35.78 -34.41 -55.78
C GLU A 513 35.43 -33.20 -56.64
N ILE A 514 36.44 -32.63 -57.29
CA ILE A 514 36.29 -31.37 -58.02
C ILE A 514 35.45 -31.60 -59.30
N PHE A 515 35.37 -32.84 -59.83
CA PHE A 515 34.71 -33.15 -61.10
C PHE A 515 34.32 -34.65 -61.24
N GLY A 516 33.45 -35.19 -60.36
CA GLY A 516 32.87 -36.54 -60.49
C GLY A 516 31.34 -36.52 -60.70
N ASP A 517 30.74 -37.65 -61.11
CA ASP A 517 29.27 -37.77 -61.29
C ASP A 517 28.47 -37.63 -59.96
N ASP A 518 29.16 -37.63 -58.80
CA ASP A 518 28.60 -37.51 -57.44
C ASP A 518 28.67 -36.07 -56.84
N VAL A 519 28.76 -35.03 -57.68
CA VAL A 519 28.74 -33.58 -57.30
C VAL A 519 27.40 -33.11 -56.67
N HIS A 520 26.59 -34.03 -56.16
CA HIS A 520 25.23 -33.78 -55.66
C HIS A 520 25.03 -34.05 -54.16
N TYR A 521 26.08 -34.34 -53.39
CA TYR A 521 25.91 -34.41 -51.93
C TYR A 521 25.74 -33.00 -51.34
N GLU A 522 24.48 -32.58 -51.17
CA GLU A 522 24.12 -31.40 -50.39
C GLU A 522 24.59 -31.64 -48.95
N HIS A 523 25.57 -30.87 -48.53
CA HIS A 523 26.06 -30.91 -47.16
C HIS A 523 25.00 -30.34 -46.22
N ALA A 524 24.55 -31.17 -45.27
CA ALA A 524 23.45 -30.86 -44.36
C ALA A 524 23.87 -30.91 -42.89
N GLU A 525 25.16 -31.10 -42.57
CA GLU A 525 25.63 -31.34 -41.21
C GLU A 525 25.26 -30.20 -40.26
N VAL A 526 25.41 -28.95 -40.70
CA VAL A 526 25.04 -27.75 -39.92
C VAL A 526 23.53 -27.72 -39.68
N PHE A 527 22.73 -27.95 -40.73
CA PHE A 527 21.27 -27.96 -40.63
C PHE A 527 20.76 -29.09 -39.73
N LEU A 528 21.37 -30.27 -39.79
CA LEU A 528 21.05 -31.40 -38.92
C LEU A 528 21.33 -31.08 -37.45
N ILE A 529 22.47 -30.44 -37.14
CA ILE A 529 22.77 -29.99 -35.78
C ILE A 529 21.76 -28.93 -35.33
N LEU A 530 21.45 -27.95 -36.19
CA LEU A 530 20.50 -26.89 -35.86
C LEU A 530 19.09 -27.46 -35.65
N ASP A 531 18.66 -28.42 -36.45
CA ASP A 531 17.40 -29.15 -36.24
C ASP A 531 17.41 -29.92 -34.92
N TRP A 532 18.52 -30.58 -34.59
CA TRP A 532 18.69 -31.30 -33.32
C TRP A 532 18.67 -30.36 -32.10
N LEU A 533 19.39 -29.23 -32.16
CA LEU A 533 19.38 -28.21 -31.11
C LEU A 533 17.96 -27.70 -30.87
N ARG A 534 17.18 -27.48 -31.93
CA ARG A 534 15.80 -26.99 -31.81
C ARG A 534 14.83 -28.05 -31.35
N ASN A 535 14.81 -29.20 -32.02
CA ASN A 535 13.74 -30.18 -31.89
C ASN A 535 13.98 -31.10 -30.71
N ASP A 536 15.23 -31.51 -30.47
CA ASP A 536 15.60 -32.45 -29.41
C ASP A 536 16.07 -31.71 -28.16
N LYS A 537 16.93 -30.69 -28.31
CA LYS A 537 17.49 -29.91 -27.18
C LYS A 537 16.69 -28.67 -26.79
N LYS A 538 15.61 -28.36 -27.51
CA LYS A 538 14.66 -27.27 -27.22
C LYS A 538 15.28 -25.87 -27.18
N VAL A 539 16.43 -25.68 -27.82
CA VAL A 539 17.02 -24.36 -28.02
C VAL A 539 16.09 -23.54 -28.90
N ARG A 540 15.72 -22.35 -28.42
CA ARG A 540 14.83 -21.40 -29.11
C ARG A 540 15.59 -20.22 -29.67
N GLU A 541 16.73 -19.88 -29.06
CA GLU A 541 17.47 -18.67 -29.39
C GLU A 541 18.97 -18.92 -29.42
N ILE A 542 19.65 -18.31 -30.40
CA ILE A 542 21.11 -18.30 -30.51
C ILE A 542 21.52 -16.84 -30.76
N ILE A 543 22.28 -16.22 -29.86
CA ILE A 543 22.66 -14.81 -30.03
C ILE A 543 23.66 -14.66 -31.18
N GLU A 544 24.75 -15.42 -31.15
CA GLU A 544 25.78 -15.44 -32.19
C GLU A 544 25.85 -16.80 -32.89
N LEU A 545 25.70 -16.81 -34.22
CA LEU A 545 25.80 -18.01 -35.04
C LEU A 545 26.99 -17.88 -36.00
N THR A 546 28.02 -18.68 -35.75
CA THR A 546 29.27 -18.69 -36.52
C THR A 546 29.43 -20.00 -37.28
N VAL A 547 29.33 -19.92 -38.61
CA VAL A 547 29.41 -21.07 -39.51
C VAL A 547 30.48 -20.84 -40.58
N PRO A 548 31.65 -21.50 -40.46
CA PRO A 548 32.63 -21.53 -41.53
C PRO A 548 32.14 -22.42 -42.69
N ASP A 549 31.54 -21.81 -43.71
CA ASP A 549 31.06 -22.49 -44.91
C ASP A 549 32.21 -22.91 -45.85
N ARG A 550 31.91 -23.86 -46.75
CA ARG A 550 32.83 -24.38 -47.75
C ARG A 550 32.87 -23.48 -48.98
N LEU A 551 34.05 -23.38 -49.60
CA LEU A 551 34.20 -22.70 -50.90
C LEU A 551 33.64 -23.53 -52.07
N VAL A 552 33.67 -24.86 -51.96
CA VAL A 552 33.17 -25.81 -52.94
C VAL A 552 31.95 -26.49 -52.33
N ASN A 553 30.82 -26.48 -53.05
CA ASN A 553 29.51 -26.97 -52.58
C ASN A 553 29.06 -26.27 -51.27
N PRO A 554 28.86 -24.94 -51.28
CA PRO A 554 28.41 -24.21 -50.10
C PRO A 554 26.98 -24.62 -49.71
N HIS A 555 26.56 -24.29 -48.49
CA HIS A 555 25.20 -24.59 -48.05
C HIS A 555 24.14 -23.88 -48.91
N ASN A 556 22.90 -24.36 -48.82
CA ASN A 556 21.80 -23.75 -49.54
C ASN A 556 21.44 -22.36 -48.96
N GLU A 557 21.71 -21.31 -49.73
CA GLU A 557 21.43 -19.91 -49.39
C GLU A 557 19.98 -19.67 -48.96
N VAL A 558 19.02 -20.41 -49.52
CA VAL A 558 17.59 -20.27 -49.21
C VAL A 558 17.22 -20.89 -47.86
N LYS A 559 18.01 -21.85 -47.35
CA LYS A 559 17.75 -22.49 -46.05
C LYS A 559 18.27 -21.65 -44.89
N ILE A 560 19.42 -20.98 -45.05
CA ILE A 560 20.08 -20.20 -43.99
C ILE A 560 19.10 -19.23 -43.27
N PRO A 561 18.32 -18.39 -43.97
CA PRO A 561 17.46 -17.39 -43.33
C PRO A 561 16.35 -17.99 -42.46
N ASN A 562 15.90 -19.21 -42.78
CA ASN A 562 14.91 -19.89 -41.96
C ASN A 562 15.49 -20.18 -40.57
N TYR A 563 16.74 -20.65 -40.49
CA TYR A 563 17.41 -20.89 -39.22
C TYR A 563 17.74 -19.61 -38.47
N VAL A 564 18.17 -18.56 -39.18
CA VAL A 564 18.36 -17.21 -38.60
C VAL A 564 17.07 -16.73 -37.92
N LYS A 565 15.92 -16.90 -38.59
CA LYS A 565 14.61 -16.58 -38.04
C LYS A 565 14.21 -17.51 -36.89
N PHE A 566 14.35 -18.83 -37.07
CA PHE A 566 13.93 -19.82 -36.08
C PHE A 566 14.65 -19.68 -34.74
N PHE A 567 15.93 -19.35 -34.79
CA PHE A 567 16.78 -19.12 -33.62
C PHE A 567 16.90 -17.65 -33.23
N GLN A 568 16.15 -16.75 -33.88
CA GLN A 568 16.13 -15.34 -33.50
C GLN A 568 17.55 -14.71 -33.41
N VAL A 569 18.40 -15.03 -34.39
CA VAL A 569 19.83 -14.69 -34.38
C VAL A 569 20.07 -13.18 -34.40
N GLN A 570 21.03 -12.70 -33.61
CA GLN A 570 21.42 -11.28 -33.53
C GLN A 570 22.75 -10.99 -34.21
N ILE A 571 23.72 -11.90 -34.10
CA ILE A 571 25.03 -11.80 -34.75
C ILE A 571 25.14 -12.97 -35.72
N LEU A 572 25.15 -12.65 -37.02
CA LEU A 572 25.24 -13.66 -38.06
C LEU A 572 26.63 -13.63 -38.71
N ASN A 573 27.42 -14.64 -38.40
CA ASN A 573 28.72 -14.88 -39.00
C ASN A 573 28.70 -16.18 -39.81
N TRP A 574 28.01 -16.15 -40.96
CA TRP A 574 27.99 -17.28 -41.87
C TRP A 574 28.93 -17.00 -43.03
N ARG A 575 29.98 -17.81 -43.20
CA ARG A 575 31.02 -17.64 -44.23
C ARG A 575 30.55 -18.03 -45.64
N PHE A 576 29.33 -17.64 -46.00
CA PHE A 576 28.75 -17.85 -47.31
C PHE A 576 29.18 -16.70 -48.25
N LEU A 577 29.81 -17.05 -49.37
CA LEU A 577 30.28 -16.05 -50.33
C LEU A 577 29.11 -15.38 -51.06
N ASP A 578 29.17 -14.05 -51.17
CA ASP A 578 28.22 -13.22 -51.90
C ASP A 578 26.76 -13.34 -51.41
N LEU A 579 26.55 -13.65 -50.11
CA LEU A 579 25.22 -13.80 -49.50
C LEU A 579 24.29 -12.62 -49.81
N SER A 580 23.11 -12.90 -50.34
CA SER A 580 22.13 -11.86 -50.65
C SER A 580 21.31 -11.46 -49.41
N ILE A 581 21.29 -10.17 -49.09
CA ILE A 581 20.54 -9.66 -47.93
C ILE A 581 19.01 -9.82 -48.10
N THR A 582 18.53 -9.93 -49.35
CA THR A 582 17.11 -10.12 -49.63
C THR A 582 16.60 -11.52 -49.29
N VAL A 583 17.48 -12.48 -48.97
CA VAL A 583 17.04 -13.81 -48.55
C VAL A 583 16.49 -13.82 -47.12
N LEU A 584 16.77 -12.78 -46.32
CA LEU A 584 16.15 -12.59 -45.01
C LEU A 584 14.64 -12.37 -45.16
N PRO A 585 13.79 -13.22 -44.55
CA PRO A 585 12.42 -13.44 -45.00
C PRO A 585 11.45 -12.32 -44.63
N ASP A 586 11.69 -11.61 -43.53
CA ASP A 586 10.76 -10.62 -42.99
C ASP A 586 11.47 -9.50 -42.23
N GLN A 587 10.72 -8.43 -41.98
CA GLN A 587 11.19 -7.21 -41.33
C GLN A 587 11.60 -7.45 -39.86
N GLU A 588 10.90 -8.33 -39.15
CA GLU A 588 11.22 -8.66 -37.75
C GLU A 588 12.60 -9.31 -37.63
N THR A 589 12.94 -10.23 -38.54
CA THR A 589 14.27 -10.84 -38.63
C THR A 589 15.33 -9.78 -38.92
N LYS A 590 15.05 -8.86 -39.85
CA LYS A 590 15.97 -7.77 -40.22
C LYS A 590 16.22 -6.77 -39.09
N GLU A 591 15.18 -6.44 -38.31
CA GLU A 591 15.28 -5.54 -37.15
C GLU A 591 16.09 -6.15 -36.00
N ARG A 592 16.15 -7.48 -35.93
CA ARG A 592 16.81 -8.19 -34.85
C ARG A 592 18.31 -8.35 -35.04
N ILE A 593 18.76 -8.46 -36.28
CA ILE A 593 20.19 -8.57 -36.59
C ILE A 593 20.86 -7.26 -36.18
N LYS A 594 21.89 -7.39 -35.33
CA LYS A 594 22.73 -6.28 -34.83
C LYS A 594 24.09 -6.28 -35.49
N GLU A 595 24.59 -7.46 -35.85
CA GLU A 595 25.88 -7.60 -36.53
C GLU A 595 25.79 -8.66 -37.62
N LEU A 596 26.36 -8.33 -38.78
CA LEU A 596 26.33 -9.17 -39.96
C LEU A 596 27.72 -9.17 -40.61
N HIS A 597 28.34 -10.34 -40.70
CA HIS A 597 29.60 -10.52 -41.43
C HIS A 597 29.32 -10.93 -42.87
N LEU A 598 29.78 -10.13 -43.82
CA LEU A 598 29.60 -10.38 -45.24
C LEU A 598 30.92 -10.76 -45.90
N TYR A 599 30.91 -11.86 -46.65
CA TYR A 599 32.08 -12.42 -47.31
C TYR A 599 32.00 -12.24 -48.82
N ALA A 600 32.87 -11.40 -49.38
CA ALA A 600 32.85 -11.09 -50.81
C ALA A 600 33.79 -12.01 -51.59
N SER A 601 33.32 -12.57 -52.71
CA SER A 601 34.20 -13.24 -53.69
C SER A 601 34.91 -12.26 -54.64
N GLY A 602 34.65 -10.95 -54.49
CA GLY A 602 35.08 -9.89 -55.42
C GLY A 602 34.09 -9.60 -56.55
N LYS A 603 32.96 -10.31 -56.62
CA LYS A 603 31.88 -9.99 -57.57
C LYS A 603 31.28 -8.62 -57.29
N ARG A 604 31.43 -7.70 -58.25
CA ARG A 604 30.84 -6.35 -58.18
C ARG A 604 29.32 -6.35 -57.97
N ALA A 605 28.61 -7.37 -58.47
CA ALA A 605 27.16 -7.47 -58.31
C ALA A 605 26.77 -7.65 -56.83
N ALA A 606 27.49 -8.47 -56.08
CA ALA A 606 27.23 -8.70 -54.65
C ALA A 606 27.47 -7.42 -53.83
N ILE A 607 28.61 -6.75 -54.07
CA ILE A 607 28.94 -5.48 -53.41
C ILE A 607 27.90 -4.41 -53.77
N SER A 608 27.53 -4.29 -55.05
CA SER A 608 26.52 -3.32 -55.51
C SER A 608 25.17 -3.58 -54.84
N HIS A 609 24.78 -4.85 -54.71
CA HIS A 609 23.56 -5.27 -54.02
C HIS A 609 23.58 -4.86 -52.55
N TRP A 610 24.66 -5.15 -51.82
CA TRP A 610 24.79 -4.80 -50.41
C TRP A 610 24.73 -3.29 -50.16
N THR A 611 25.29 -2.50 -51.07
CA THR A 611 25.25 -1.02 -51.01
C THR A 611 23.97 -0.40 -51.56
N SER A 612 23.06 -1.21 -52.14
CA SER A 612 21.81 -0.72 -52.71
C SER A 612 20.75 -0.46 -51.64
N GLU A 613 19.65 0.19 -52.03
CA GLU A 613 18.47 0.41 -51.18
C GLU A 613 17.87 -0.90 -50.65
N ASN A 614 18.07 -2.02 -51.35
CA ASN A 614 17.59 -3.35 -50.96
C ASN A 614 18.63 -4.19 -50.20
N GLY A 615 19.81 -3.60 -49.93
CA GLY A 615 20.92 -4.25 -49.25
C GLY A 615 20.93 -4.01 -47.74
N ILE A 616 22.10 -3.64 -47.20
CA ILE A 616 22.34 -3.43 -45.76
C ILE A 616 21.41 -2.35 -45.20
N LEU A 617 21.03 -1.37 -46.02
CA LEU A 617 20.10 -0.29 -45.64
C LEU A 617 18.72 -0.81 -45.20
N THR A 618 18.36 -2.05 -45.55
CA THR A 618 17.12 -2.68 -45.07
C THR A 618 17.22 -3.27 -43.66
N LEU A 619 18.41 -3.22 -43.05
CA LEU A 619 18.69 -3.71 -41.71
C LEU A 619 18.89 -2.52 -40.76
N PRO A 620 17.85 -2.09 -40.02
CA PRO A 620 17.86 -0.79 -39.33
C PRO A 620 18.85 -0.72 -38.15
N ASN A 621 19.20 -1.86 -37.56
CA ASN A 621 19.98 -1.94 -36.32
C ASN A 621 21.39 -2.53 -36.50
N VAL A 622 21.86 -2.70 -37.76
CA VAL A 622 23.09 -3.45 -38.06
C VAL A 622 24.35 -2.58 -38.07
N SER A 623 25.36 -2.99 -37.32
CA SER A 623 26.77 -2.73 -37.63
C SER A 623 27.28 -3.81 -38.57
N ALA A 624 27.56 -3.46 -39.82
CA ALA A 624 28.04 -4.42 -40.83
C ALA A 624 29.57 -4.42 -40.89
N GLU A 625 30.18 -5.60 -40.77
CA GLU A 625 31.61 -5.80 -41.02
C GLU A 625 31.80 -6.49 -42.39
N LEU A 626 32.51 -5.82 -43.30
CA LEU A 626 32.82 -6.35 -44.62
C LEU A 626 34.17 -7.08 -44.60
N ILE A 627 34.15 -8.40 -44.82
CA ILE A 627 35.36 -9.22 -44.88
C ILE A 627 35.63 -9.59 -46.34
N ILE A 628 36.69 -9.02 -46.90
CA ILE A 628 37.13 -9.32 -48.27
C ILE A 628 38.08 -10.52 -48.20
N GLN A 629 37.66 -11.66 -48.75
CA GLN A 629 38.51 -12.83 -48.91
C GLN A 629 39.07 -12.85 -50.34
N PHE A 630 40.41 -12.81 -50.42
CA PHE A 630 41.16 -12.90 -51.67
C PHE A 630 41.59 -14.33 -51.96
#